data_AF-A0A525C155-F1
#
_entry.id   AF-A0A525C155-F1
#
_cell.length_a   1.000
_cell.length_b   1.000
_cell.length_c   1.000
_cell.angle_alpha   90.00
_cell.angle_beta   90.00
_cell.angle_gamma   90.00
#
_symmetry.space_group_name_H-M   'P 1'
#
loop_
_entity.id
_entity.type
_entity.pdbx_description
1 polymer ?
#
loop_
_entity_poly.entity_id
_entity_poly.type
_entity_poly.pdbx_seq_one_letter_code
_entity_poly.pdbx_strand_id
1 'polypeptide(L)'
;TPREPDPSVLRIAQLLTASPLPQLKNLREAISLEVERHYLARLLDESNNNVKTACLLADITRGRLYQLLKKHGLSMKSKENVNR
;
A
#
# COMPACT_ATOMS: atom_id res chain seq x y z
N THR A 1 0.91 -22.67 -7.93
CA THR A 1 0.73 -22.89 -6.47
C THR A 1 -0.45 -22.05 -6.00
N PRO A 2 -1.25 -22.50 -5.03
CA PRO A 2 -2.26 -21.63 -4.42
C PRO A 2 -1.51 -20.42 -3.84
N ARG A 3 -1.80 -19.22 -4.35
CA ARG A 3 -1.19 -18.00 -3.82
C ARG A 3 -1.75 -17.81 -2.42
N GLU A 4 -0.90 -17.83 -1.41
CA GLU A 4 -1.32 -17.48 -0.05
C GLU A 4 -2.05 -16.13 -0.08
N PRO A 5 -3.14 -15.97 0.69
CA PRO A 5 -3.87 -14.72 0.72
C PRO A 5 -2.97 -13.60 1.22
N ASP A 6 -3.05 -12.45 0.55
CA ASP A 6 -2.23 -11.30 0.90
C ASP A 6 -2.44 -10.89 2.38
N PRO A 7 -1.38 -10.57 3.14
CA PRO A 7 -1.49 -10.16 4.55
C PRO A 7 -2.50 -9.03 4.78
N SER A 8 -2.65 -8.11 3.83
CA SER A 8 -3.63 -7.02 3.90
C SER A 8 -5.07 -7.54 3.83
N VAL A 9 -5.34 -8.59 3.04
CA VAL A 9 -6.67 -9.23 2.97
C VAL A 9 -7.00 -9.91 4.30
N LEU A 10 -6.03 -10.62 4.89
CA LEU A 10 -6.19 -11.22 6.21
C LEU A 10 -6.47 -10.15 7.27
N ARG A 11 -5.79 -9.00 7.20
CA ARG A 11 -5.99 -7.90 8.15
C ARG A 11 -7.38 -7.27 8.02
N ILE A 12 -7.88 -7.06 6.80
CA ILE A 12 -9.24 -6.54 6.57
C ILE A 12 -10.27 -7.53 7.12
N ALA A 13 -10.11 -8.83 6.87
CA ALA A 13 -11.00 -9.85 7.40
C ALA A 13 -11.05 -9.81 8.94
N GLN A 14 -9.89 -9.71 9.61
CA GLN A 14 -9.81 -9.58 11.07
C GLN A 14 -10.56 -8.36 11.61
N LEU A 15 -10.49 -7.21 10.92
CA LEU A 15 -11.21 -6.00 11.34
C LEU A 15 -12.74 -6.17 11.25
N LEU A 16 -13.22 -6.87 10.23
CA LEU A 16 -14.65 -7.13 10.01
C LEU A 16 -15.22 -8.19 10.96
N THR A 17 -14.39 -9.14 11.40
CA THR A 17 -14.79 -10.22 12.32
C THR A 17 -14.42 -9.92 13.78
N ALA A 18 -13.91 -8.72 14.08
CA ALA A 18 -13.51 -8.34 15.43
C ALA A 18 -14.71 -8.30 16.40
N SER A 19 -14.46 -8.66 17.66
CA SER A 19 -15.45 -8.61 18.74
C SER A 19 -14.89 -7.85 19.94
N PRO A 20 -15.57 -6.78 20.44
CA PRO A 20 -16.80 -6.20 19.86
C PRO A 20 -16.54 -5.61 18.46
N LEU A 21 -17.59 -5.53 17.64
CA LEU A 21 -17.49 -4.94 16.31
C LEU A 21 -17.05 -3.46 16.44
N PRO A 22 -15.99 -3.03 15.74
CA PRO A 22 -15.52 -1.65 15.82
C PRO A 22 -16.57 -0.68 15.29
N GLN A 23 -16.54 0.55 15.80
CA GLN A 23 -17.36 1.63 15.27
C GLN A 23 -17.05 1.87 13.78
N LEU A 24 -18.08 2.16 12.99
CA LEU A 24 -17.99 2.32 11.54
C LEU A 24 -16.91 3.32 11.10
N LYS A 25 -16.74 4.41 11.86
CA LYS A 25 -15.70 5.42 11.58
C LYS A 25 -14.29 4.80 11.64
N ASN A 26 -13.97 4.13 12.74
CA ASN A 26 -12.66 3.52 12.97
C ASN A 26 -12.41 2.37 11.98
N LEU A 27 -13.44 1.57 11.71
CA LEU A 27 -13.36 0.48 10.73
C LEU A 27 -13.03 1.02 9.33
N ARG A 28 -13.71 2.09 8.89
CA ARG A 28 -13.46 2.70 7.58
C ARG A 28 -12.06 3.27 7.47
N GLU A 29 -11.60 3.99 8.49
CA GLU A 29 -10.24 4.53 8.52
C GLU A 29 -9.19 3.41 8.45
N ALA A 30 -9.37 2.33 9.23
CA ALA A 30 -8.45 1.21 9.25
C ALA A 30 -8.40 0.45 7.92
N ILE A 31 -9.56 0.14 7.32
CA ILE A 31 -9.62 -0.53 6.02
C ILE A 31 -9.00 0.35 4.93
N SER A 32 -9.35 1.63 4.87
CA SER A 32 -8.77 2.55 3.88
C SER A 32 -7.25 2.63 4.00
N LEU A 33 -6.73 2.65 5.23
CA LEU A 33 -5.29 2.68 5.47
C LEU A 33 -4.60 1.40 4.97
N GLU A 34 -5.18 0.23 5.26
CA GLU A 34 -4.61 -1.05 4.83
C GLU A 34 -4.66 -1.22 3.30
N VAL A 35 -5.78 -0.87 2.68
CA VAL A 35 -5.95 -0.96 1.22
C VAL A 35 -5.02 0.02 0.50
N GLU A 36 -4.92 1.27 0.94
CA GLU A 36 -4.07 2.28 0.32
C GLU A 36 -2.58 1.90 0.44
N ARG A 37 -2.14 1.38 1.60
CA ARG A 37 -0.78 0.87 1.80
C ARG A 37 -0.47 -0.30 0.87
N HIS A 38 -1.38 -1.27 0.76
CA HIS A 38 -1.22 -2.43 -0.10
C HIS A 38 -1.14 -2.03 -1.58
N TYR A 39 -2.03 -1.14 -2.02
CA TYR A 39 -2.01 -0.60 -3.38
C TYR A 39 -0.67 0.08 -3.70
N LEU A 40 -0.17 0.94 -2.80
CA LEU A 40 1.11 1.62 -3.00
C LEU A 40 2.29 0.64 -3.04
N ALA A 41 2.30 -0.39 -2.20
CA ALA A 41 3.35 -1.41 -2.22
C ALA A 41 3.36 -2.15 -3.57
N ARG A 42 2.18 -2.54 -4.08
CA ARG A 42 2.07 -3.16 -5.41
C ARG A 42 2.44 -2.21 -6.54
N LEU A 43 2.03 -0.95 -6.46
CA LEU A 43 2.40 0.09 -7.43
C LEU A 43 3.92 0.23 -7.53
N LEU A 44 4.64 0.19 -6.40
CA LEU A 44 6.11 0.25 -6.40
C LEU A 44 6.75 -0.99 -7.03
N ASP A 45 6.19 -2.17 -6.80
CA ASP A 45 6.65 -3.42 -7.42
C ASP A 45 6.40 -3.42 -8.94
N GLU A 46 5.17 -3.14 -9.36
CA GLU A 46 4.76 -3.11 -10.77
C GLU A 46 5.44 -1.99 -11.57
N SER A 47 5.75 -0.86 -10.92
CA SER A 47 6.51 0.23 -11.54
C SER A 47 8.03 0.03 -11.51
N ASN A 48 8.55 -1.06 -10.92
CA ASN A 48 9.98 -1.25 -10.66
C ASN A 48 10.61 -0.04 -9.95
N ASN A 49 9.93 0.52 -8.95
CA ASN A 49 10.31 1.75 -8.23
C ASN A 49 10.55 2.98 -9.13
N ASN A 50 10.00 3.00 -10.34
CA ASN A 50 10.12 4.15 -11.24
C ASN A 50 9.00 5.16 -10.96
N VAL A 51 9.39 6.34 -10.46
CA VAL A 51 8.48 7.44 -10.11
C VAL A 51 7.53 7.80 -11.27
N LYS A 52 8.04 7.90 -12.51
CA LYS A 52 7.22 8.28 -13.66
C LYS A 52 6.20 7.19 -13.98
N THR A 53 6.64 5.93 -14.01
CA THR A 53 5.76 4.79 -14.27
C THR A 53 4.71 4.66 -13.18
N ALA A 54 5.08 4.80 -11.90
CA ALA A 54 4.16 4.78 -10.78
C ALA A 54 3.10 5.88 -10.87
N CYS A 55 3.50 7.11 -11.19
CA CYS A 55 2.57 8.22 -11.38
C CYS A 55 1.59 7.96 -12.54
N LEU A 56 2.07 7.38 -13.64
CA LEU A 56 1.24 7.05 -14.80
C LEU A 56 0.25 5.93 -14.48
N LEU A 57 0.69 4.86 -13.82
CA LEU A 57 -0.15 3.72 -13.44
C LEU A 57 -1.23 4.11 -12.42
N ALA A 58 -0.90 5.00 -11.50
CA ALA A 58 -1.82 5.45 -10.45
C ALA A 58 -2.61 6.72 -10.81
N ASP A 59 -2.37 7.31 -11.98
CA ASP A 59 -2.95 8.58 -12.44
C ASP A 59 -2.88 9.71 -11.40
N ILE A 60 -1.68 9.91 -10.85
CA ILE A 60 -1.43 10.93 -9.82
C ILE A 60 -0.16 11.72 -10.10
N THR A 61 -0.10 12.93 -9.54
CA THR A 61 1.12 13.74 -9.60
C THR A 61 2.23 13.14 -8.73
N ARG A 62 3.49 13.46 -9.06
CA ARG A 62 4.65 13.07 -8.24
C ARG A 62 4.54 13.53 -6.79
N GLY A 63 4.10 14.78 -6.59
CA GLY A 63 3.90 15.34 -5.25
C GLY A 63 2.89 14.54 -4.44
N ARG A 64 1.78 14.14 -5.07
CA ARG A 64 0.77 13.29 -4.43
C ARG A 64 1.32 11.90 -4.11
N LEU A 65 2.08 11.30 -5.03
CA LEU A 65 2.74 10.01 -4.80
C LEU A 65 3.65 10.06 -3.57
N TYR A 66 4.54 11.04 -3.46
CA TYR A 66 5.43 11.14 -2.30
C TYR A 66 4.70 11.38 -0.98
N GLN A 67 3.63 12.19 -0.99
CA GLN A 67 2.79 12.38 0.20
C GLN A 67 2.16 11.07 0.67
N LEU A 68 1.62 10.28 -0.28
CA LEU A 68 1.00 9.00 0.01
C LEU A 68 2.03 7.98 0.53
N LEU A 69 3.19 7.88 -0.12
CA LEU A 69 4.27 7.00 0.34
C LEU A 69 4.71 7.36 1.77
N LYS A 70 4.94 8.65 2.05
CA LYS A 70 5.31 9.13 3.38
C LYS A 70 4.23 8.82 4.42
N LYS A 71 2.95 9.05 4.10
CA LYS A 71 1.80 8.76 4.98
C LYS A 71 1.78 7.29 5.41
N HIS A 72 2.19 6.39 4.53
CA HIS A 72 2.17 4.94 4.74
C HIS A 72 3.53 4.34 5.12
N GLY A 73 4.54 5.16 5.41
CA GLY A 73 5.87 4.69 5.78
C GLY A 73 6.60 3.93 4.65
N LEU A 74 6.21 4.14 3.40
CA LEU A 74 6.83 3.56 2.22
C LEU A 74 7.83 4.55 1.63
N SER A 75 8.89 4.02 1.02
CA SER A 75 9.88 4.81 0.28
C SER A 75 10.20 4.11 -1.02
N MET A 76 10.40 4.89 -2.09
CA MET A 76 10.99 4.33 -3.30
C MET A 76 12.44 4.02 -3.00
N LYS A 77 12.85 2.76 -3.17
CA LYS A 77 14.27 2.44 -3.10
C LYS A 77 14.95 3.15 -4.25
N SER A 78 15.74 4.19 -3.96
CA SER A 78 16.82 4.58 -4.86
C SER A 78 17.67 3.33 -5.09
N LYS A 79 18.05 3.05 -6.34
CA LYS A 79 19.05 2.00 -6.63
C LYS A 79 20.31 2.31 -5.81
N GLU A 80 20.48 1.66 -4.68
CA GLU A 80 21.73 1.66 -3.93
C GLU A 80 22.52 0.43 -4.40
N ASN A 81 23.64 0.73 -5.07
CA ASN A 81 24.66 -0.15 -5.65
C ASN A 81 24.63 -1.63 -5.22
N VAL A 82 24.16 -2.51 -6.10
CA VAL A 82 24.71 -3.87 -6.20
C VAL A 82 26.01 -3.74 -7.02
N ASN A 83 27.08 -3.33 -6.36
CA ASN A 83 28.43 -3.62 -6.82
C ASN A 83 28.87 -4.87 -6.05
N ARG A 84 28.69 -6.04 -6.68
CA ARG A 84 29.50 -7.22 -6.38
C ARG A 84 30.74 -7.18 -7.26
#